data_AF-A0A963EE32-F1
#
_entry.id   AF-A0A963EE32-F1
#
_cell.length_a   1.000
_cell.length_b   1.000
_cell.length_c   1.000
_cell.angle_alpha   90.00
_cell.angle_beta   90.00
_cell.angle_gamma   90.00
#
_symmetry.space_group_name_H-M   'P 1'
#
loop_
_entity.id
_entity.type
_entity.pdbx_description
1 polymer ?
#
loop_
_entity_poly.entity_id
_entity_poly.type
_entity_poly.pdbx_seq_one_letter_code
_entity_poly.pdbx_strand_id
1 'polypeptide(L)' 'LVEQIFFDTPGHFRDFAEFDDRMLKVTHTNHRIDADLYQRIRTAFERHMTPQGASFQKPTRVDLLRKR' A
#
# COMPACT_ATOMS: atom_id res chain seq x y z
N LEU A 1 -25.45 2.05 9.03
CA LEU A 1 -24.31 2.97 8.88
C LEU A 1 -24.58 4.21 9.71
N VAL A 2 -23.65 4.63 10.56
CA VAL A 2 -23.76 5.84 11.39
C VAL A 2 -23.04 7.01 10.72
N GLU A 3 -21.78 6.80 10.33
CA GLU A 3 -20.91 7.83 9.75
C GLU A 3 -19.82 7.20 8.88
N GLN A 4 -19.27 7.96 7.95
CA GLN A 4 -18.06 7.60 7.20
C GLN A 4 -16.96 8.60 7.53
N ILE A 5 -15.78 8.08 7.88
CA ILE A 5 -14.62 8.89 8.25
C ILE A 5 -13.52 8.62 7.22
N PHE A 6 -12.96 9.71 6.68
CA PHE A 6 -11.87 9.67 5.70
C PHE A 6 -10.63 10.32 6.30
N PHE A 7 -9.49 9.63 6.23
CA PHE A 7 -8.22 10.14 6.71
C PHE A 7 -7.06 9.40 6.04
N ASP A 8 -5.89 10.02 6.02
CA ASP A 8 -4.67 9.39 5.55
C ASP A 8 -3.97 8.65 6.68
N THR A 9 -3.47 7.45 6.39
CA THR A 9 -2.63 6.68 7.31
C THR A 9 -1.20 6.60 6.79
N PRO A 10 -0.18 6.72 7.65
CA PRO A 10 1.20 6.54 7.22
C PRO A 10 1.47 5.06 6.93
N GLY A 11 2.16 4.80 5.82
CA GLY A 11 2.73 3.50 5.49
C GLY A 11 4.22 3.64 5.23
N HIS A 12 5.03 2.89 5.97
CA HIS A 12 6.48 2.88 5.82
C HIS A 12 6.98 1.51 5.38
N PHE A 13 7.96 1.49 4.48
CA PHE A 13 8.64 0.30 3.99
C PHE A 13 10.15 0.54 4.01
N ARG A 14 10.92 -0.42 4.51
CA ARG A 14 12.37 -0.29 4.57
C ARG A 14 13.01 -0.27 3.18
N ASP A 15 12.49 -1.09 2.28
CA ASP A 15 12.96 -1.24 0.90
C ASP A 15 11.85 -1.81 -0.01
N PHE A 16 12.19 -2.01 -1.29
CA PHE A 16 11.26 -2.58 -2.25
C PHE A 16 10.92 -4.05 -1.98
N ALA A 17 11.85 -4.83 -1.38
CA ALA A 17 11.60 -6.24 -1.11
C ALA A 17 10.52 -6.41 -0.03
N GLU A 18 10.55 -5.57 1.01
CA GLU A 18 9.47 -5.53 2.00
C GLU A 18 8.14 -5.10 1.38
N PHE A 19 8.16 -4.09 0.50
CA PHE A 19 6.95 -3.67 -0.22
C PHE A 19 6.39 -4.80 -1.10
N ASP A 20 7.23 -5.47 -1.88
CA ASP A 20 6.88 -6.57 -2.77
C ASP A 20 6.20 -7.72 -2.00
N ASP A 21 6.79 -8.13 -0.89
CA ASP A 21 6.25 -9.20 -0.03
C ASP A 21 4.89 -8.83 0.56
N ARG A 22 4.76 -7.62 1.10
CA ARG A 22 3.55 -7.18 1.83
C ARG A 22 2.42 -6.70 0.94
N MET A 23 2.71 -6.26 -0.28
CA MET A 23 1.72 -5.62 -1.17
C MET A 23 1.46 -6.39 -2.45
N LEU A 24 2.47 -7.02 -3.06
CA LEU A 24 2.32 -7.69 -4.36
C LEU A 24 2.16 -9.21 -4.21
N LYS A 25 2.81 -9.82 -3.21
CA LYS A 25 2.78 -11.27 -2.93
C LYS A 25 1.73 -11.69 -1.90
N VAL A 26 0.69 -10.89 -1.74
CA VAL A 26 -0.41 -11.20 -0.80
C VAL A 26 -1.21 -12.42 -1.26
N THR A 27 -1.69 -13.23 -0.32
CA THR A 27 -2.42 -14.48 -0.62
C THR A 27 -3.90 -14.27 -0.97
N HIS A 28 -4.43 -13.07 -0.72
CA HIS A 28 -5.87 -12.77 -0.80
C HIS A 28 -6.26 -12.09 -2.12
N THR A 29 -5.29 -11.59 -2.88
CA THR A 29 -5.52 -10.87 -4.13
C THR A 29 -4.60 -11.44 -5.20
N ASN A 30 -5.19 -11.91 -6.30
CA ASN A 30 -4.41 -12.36 -7.44
C ASN A 30 -4.04 -11.15 -8.34
N HIS A 31 -2.88 -10.57 -8.08
CA HIS A 31 -2.34 -9.51 -8.91
C HIS A 31 -1.81 -10.10 -10.23
N ARG A 32 -2.44 -9.76 -11.36
CA ARG A 32 -1.94 -10.10 -12.71
C ARG A 32 -0.82 -9.12 -13.10
N ILE A 33 0.36 -9.32 -12.53
CA ILE A 33 1.55 -8.49 -12.76
C ILE A 33 2.53 -9.28 -13.62
N ASP A 34 2.76 -8.81 -14.85
CA ASP A 34 3.81 -9.32 -15.72
C ASP A 34 5.18 -8.69 -15.38
N ALA A 35 6.24 -9.16 -16.04
CA ALA A 35 7.59 -8.70 -15.78
C ALA A 35 7.75 -7.19 -16.05
N ASP A 36 7.14 -6.68 -17.12
CA ASP A 36 7.24 -5.27 -17.49
C ASP A 36 6.54 -4.37 -16.47
N LEU A 37 5.34 -4.75 -16.04
CA LEU A 37 4.60 -4.04 -14.99
C LEU A 37 5.35 -4.10 -13.66
N TYR A 38 5.94 -5.25 -13.31
CA TYR A 38 6.77 -5.37 -12.12
C TYR A 38 7.94 -4.38 -12.13
N GLN A 39 8.66 -4.27 -13.25
CA GLN A 39 9.77 -3.30 -13.37
C GLN A 39 9.29 -1.85 -13.28
N ARG A 40 8.13 -1.53 -13.87
CA ARG A 40 7.52 -0.19 -13.74
C ARG A 40 7.16 0.12 -12.29
N ILE A 41 6.56 -0.84 -11.57
CA ILE A 41 6.21 -0.68 -10.15
C ILE A 41 7.47 -0.45 -9.33
N ARG A 42 8.51 -1.28 -9.53
CA ARG A 42 9.80 -1.13 -8.85
C ARG A 42 10.43 0.23 -9.09
N THR A 43 10.53 0.64 -10.35
CA THR A 43 11.09 1.94 -10.74
C THR A 43 10.30 3.09 -10.10
N ALA A 44 8.97 3.00 -10.06
CA ALA A 44 8.14 4.01 -9.42
C ALA A 44 8.38 4.07 -7.90
N PHE A 45 8.48 2.91 -7.23
CA PHE A 45 8.78 2.84 -5.80
C PHE A 45 10.16 3.42 -5.47
N GLU A 46 11.18 3.06 -6.26
CA GLU A 46 12.56 3.50 -6.04
C GLU A 46 12.73 5.03 -6.13
N ARG A 47 11.86 5.74 -6.86
CA ARG A 47 11.84 7.22 -6.88
C ARG A 47 11.49 7.85 -5.52
N HIS A 48 10.85 7.10 -4.64
CA HIS A 48 10.45 7.56 -3.30
C HIS A 48 11.36 7.02 -2.19
N MET A 49 12.38 6.24 -2.54
CA MET A 49 13.32 5.70 -1.57
C MET A 49 14.27 6.77 -1.04
N THR A 50 14.49 6.71 0.26
CA THR A 50 15.48 7.51 0.99
C THR A 50 16.38 6.59 1.81
N PRO A 51 17.47 7.09 2.41
CA PRO A 51 18.29 6.29 3.33
C PRO A 51 17.50 5.72 4.53
N GLN A 52 16.34 6.31 4.86
CA GLN A 52 15.46 5.86 5.93
C GLN A 52 14.36 4.91 5.44
N GLY A 53 14.29 4.60 4.14
CA GLY A 53 13.22 3.84 3.51
C GLY A 53 12.25 4.69 2.70
N ALA A 54 11.09 4.15 2.35
CA ALA A 54 10.03 4.84 1.62
C ALA A 54 8.78 5.00 2.49
N SER A 55 8.22 6.20 2.49
CA SER A 55 7.02 6.55 3.25
C SER A 55 5.92 7.04 2.33
N PHE A 56 4.70 6.54 2.54
CA PHE A 56 3.51 6.83 1.75
C PHE A 56 2.34 7.21 2.66
N GLN A 57 1.45 8.04 2.15
CA GLN A 57 0.14 8.27 2.76
C GLN A 57 -0.90 7.36 2.09
N LYS A 58 -1.70 6.67 2.89
CA LYS A 58 -2.73 5.73 2.43
C LYS A 58 -4.11 6.30 2.77
N PRO A 59 -4.86 6.78 1.77
CA PRO A 59 -6.24 7.20 1.97
C PRO A 59 -7.07 6.04 2.50
N THR A 60 -7.70 6.26 3.65
CA THR A 60 -8.46 5.24 4.36
C THR A 60 -9.89 5.73 4.54
N ARG A 61 -10.85 4.82 4.38
CA ARG A 61 -12.26 5.04 4.71
C ARG A 61 -12.69 4.05 5.77
N VAL A 62 -13.26 4.56 6.86
CA VAL A 62 -13.86 3.76 7.92
C VAL A 62 -15.35 4.07 8.00
N ASP A 63 -16.17 3.02 7.98
CA ASP A 63 -17.62 3.11 8.18
C ASP A 63 -17.94 2.82 9.66
N LEU A 64 -18.39 3.81 10.41
CA LEU A 64 -18.86 3.65 11.78
C LEU A 64 -20.23 2.96 11.77
N LEU A 65 -20.35 1.81 12.42
CA LEU A 65 -21.60 1.04 12.52
C LEU A 65 -22.06 1.00 13.98
N ARG A 66 -23.38 1.06 14.21
CA ARG A 66 -24.00 0.84 15.52
C ARG A 66 -24.71 -0.50 15.50
N LYS A 67 -24.35 -1.37 16.45
CA LYS A 67 -25.02 -2.64 16.68
C LYS A 67 -26.45 -2.37 17.18
N ARG A 68 -27.42 -3.14 16.69
CA ARG A 68 -28.80 -3.12 17.20
C ARG A 68 -28.91 -3.90 18.49
#